data_AF-A0A365ZMF4-F1
#
_entry.id   AF-A0A365ZMF4-F1
#
_cell.length_a   1.000
_cell.length_b   1.000
_cell.length_c   1.000
_cell.angle_alpha   90.00
_cell.angle_beta   90.00
_cell.angle_gamma   90.00
#
_symmetry.space_group_name_H-M   'P 1'
#
loop_
_entity.id
_entity.type
_entity.pdbx_description
1 polymer ?
#
loop_
_entity_poly.entity_id
_entity_poly.type
_entity_poly.pdbx_seq_one_letter_code
_entity_poly.pdbx_strand_id
1 'polypeptide(L)'
;MRDVQAALRTATDIAFDQEPPTGEQAEVLVDALRRALASAQSLSDGPGATGCREHPRGAVDPLHGDPEDPLPPGWGRCLLCNDRRRRATRGRRP
;
A
#
# COMPACT_ATOMS: atom_id res chain seq x y z
N MET A 1 3.31 11.57 -0.48
CA MET A 1 3.01 13.02 -0.53
C MET A 1 3.29 13.65 -1.89
N ARG A 2 4.45 13.42 -2.53
CA ARG A 2 4.77 14.00 -3.85
C ARG A 2 3.74 13.66 -4.94
N ASP A 3 3.26 12.42 -4.99
CA ASP A 3 2.29 11.98 -6.01
C ASP A 3 0.90 12.62 -5.81
N VAL A 4 0.46 12.74 -4.55
CA VAL A 4 -0.77 13.46 -4.19
C VAL A 4 -0.67 14.93 -4.58
N GLN A 5 0.47 15.58 -4.30
CA GLN A 5 0.70 16.98 -4.66
C GLN A 5 0.72 17.21 -6.17
N ALA A 6 1.34 16.30 -6.95
CA ALA A 6 1.37 16.39 -8.40
C ALA A 6 -0.03 16.26 -9.01
N ALA A 7 -0.81 15.26 -8.55
CA ALA A 7 -2.16 15.03 -9.06
C ALA A 7 -3.13 16.17 -8.72
N LEU A 8 -3.05 16.75 -7.52
CA LEU A 8 -3.86 17.91 -7.13
C LEU A 8 -3.51 19.17 -7.92
N ARG A 9 -2.23 19.35 -8.28
CA ARG A 9 -1.80 20.52 -9.07
C ARG A 9 -2.39 20.46 -10.49
N THR A 10 -2.33 19.30 -11.14
CA THR A 10 -2.97 19.09 -12.45
C THR A 10 -4.48 19.32 -12.39
N ALA A 11 -5.16 18.84 -11.35
CA ALA A 11 -6.60 19.07 -11.18
C ALA A 11 -6.94 20.56 -10.99
N THR A 12 -6.08 21.29 -10.25
CA THR A 12 -6.22 22.73 -10.03
C THR A 12 -6.01 23.52 -11.32
N ASP A 13 -4.98 23.18 -12.10
CA ASP A 13 -4.67 23.86 -13.36
C ASP A 13 -5.83 23.74 -14.37
N ILE A 14 -6.55 22.61 -14.40
CA ILE A 14 -7.72 22.41 -15.27
C ILE A 14 -8.99 23.09 -14.70
N ALA A 15 -9.20 23.03 -13.38
CA ALA A 15 -10.42 23.54 -12.75
C ALA A 15 -10.48 25.07 -12.63
N PHE A 16 -9.34 25.76 -12.69
CA PHE A 16 -9.26 27.22 -12.54
C PHE A 16 -9.18 28.00 -13.85
N ASP A 17 -9.18 27.33 -15.00
CA ASP A 17 -9.49 27.98 -16.27
C ASP A 17 -11.00 28.31 -16.24
N GLN A 18 -11.38 29.59 -16.33
CA GLN A 18 -12.76 30.07 -16.08
C GLN A 18 -13.75 29.72 -17.20
N GLU A 19 -13.48 28.65 -17.95
CA GLU A 19 -14.24 28.18 -19.10
C GLU A 19 -14.54 26.69 -18.92
N PRO A 20 -15.74 26.20 -19.26
CA PRO A 20 -16.08 24.79 -19.07
C PRO A 20 -15.08 23.92 -19.85
N PRO A 21 -14.47 22.91 -19.20
CA PRO A 21 -13.46 22.08 -19.86
C PRO A 21 -14.07 21.38 -21.08
N THR A 22 -13.29 21.31 -22.15
CA THR A 22 -13.60 20.45 -23.30
C THR A 22 -13.71 18.98 -22.85
N GLY A 23 -14.32 18.12 -23.66
CA GLY A 23 -14.48 16.69 -23.31
C GLY A 23 -13.17 16.01 -22.94
N GLU A 24 -12.09 16.29 -23.68
CA GLU A 24 -10.75 15.76 -23.41
C GLU A 24 -10.17 16.31 -22.09
N GLN A 25 -10.33 17.61 -21.82
CA GLN A 25 -9.89 18.21 -20.55
C GLN A 25 -10.65 17.63 -19.35
N ALA A 26 -11.94 17.33 -19.51
CA ALA A 26 -12.74 16.68 -18.47
C ALA A 26 -12.25 15.25 -18.17
N GLU A 27 -11.86 14.48 -19.19
CA GLU A 27 -11.28 13.15 -19.02
C GLU A 27 -9.95 13.19 -18.26
N VAL A 28 -9.06 14.12 -18.62
CA VAL A 28 -7.77 14.33 -17.94
C VAL A 28 -7.98 14.74 -16.46
N LEU A 29 -8.96 15.61 -16.19
CA LEU A 29 -9.33 16.00 -14.83
C LEU A 29 -9.80 14.79 -14.01
N VAL A 30 -10.68 13.95 -14.56
CA VAL A 30 -11.18 12.75 -13.88
C VAL A 30 -10.04 11.76 -13.58
N ASP A 31 -9.12 11.55 -14.51
CA ASP A 31 -7.97 10.67 -14.29
C ASP A 31 -7.04 11.21 -13.19
N ALA A 32 -6.73 12.51 -13.21
CA ALA A 32 -5.93 13.16 -12.17
C ALA A 32 -6.57 13.02 -10.78
N LEU A 33 -7.88 13.26 -10.66
CA LEU A 33 -8.62 13.10 -9.41
C LEU A 33 -8.63 11.65 -8.91
N ARG A 34 -8.79 10.67 -9.82
CA ARG A 34 -8.71 9.24 -9.46
C ARG A 34 -7.32 8.86 -8.93
N ARG A 35 -6.25 9.35 -9.56
CA ARG A 35 -4.87 9.12 -9.09
C ARG A 35 -4.62 9.78 -7.74
N ALA A 36 -5.13 11.00 -7.53
CA ALA A 36 -5.05 11.69 -6.24
C ALA A 36 -5.77 10.89 -5.13
N LEU A 37 -6.98 10.41 -5.41
CA LEU A 37 -7.77 9.59 -4.48
C LEU A 37 -7.04 8.29 -4.11
N ALA A 38 -6.57 7.53 -5.10
CA ALA A 38 -5.83 6.29 -4.86
C ALA A 38 -4.57 6.52 -4.02
N SER A 39 -3.84 7.60 -4.33
CA SER A 39 -2.66 7.99 -3.57
C SER A 39 -3.00 8.40 -2.14
N ALA A 40 -4.11 9.10 -1.92
CA ALA A 40 -4.58 9.50 -0.58
C ALA A 40 -5.06 8.29 0.23
N GLN A 41 -5.77 7.34 -0.38
CA GLN A 41 -6.17 6.08 0.26
C GLN A 41 -4.96 5.28 0.74
N SER A 42 -3.87 5.26 -0.05
CA SER A 42 -2.62 4.62 0.37
C SER A 42 -1.98 5.25 1.62
N LEU A 43 -2.39 6.47 2.00
CA LEU A 43 -1.96 7.14 3.22
C LEU A 43 -2.86 6.80 4.43
N SER A 44 -4.14 6.47 4.23
CA SER A 44 -5.04 6.03 5.31
C SER A 44 -4.77 4.61 5.78
N ASP A 45 -4.18 3.77 4.92
CA ASP A 45 -3.91 2.36 5.22
C ASP A 45 -2.77 2.13 6.25
N GLY A 46 -2.21 3.20 6.82
CA GLY A 46 -1.23 3.13 7.91
C GLY A 46 0.10 2.47 7.52
N PRO A 47 1.05 2.30 8.47
CA PRO A 47 2.26 1.52 8.21
C PRO A 47 1.81 0.09 7.90
N GLY A 48 2.07 -0.34 6.66
CA GLY A 48 1.29 -1.39 5.99
C GLY A 48 1.00 -2.66 6.80
N ALA A 49 0.01 -3.43 6.33
CA ALA A 49 -0.68 -4.51 7.03
C ALA A 49 0.15 -5.46 7.92
N THR A 50 1.47 -5.59 7.70
CA THR A 50 2.37 -6.42 8.50
C THR A 50 3.06 -5.71 9.67
N GLY A 51 3.20 -4.39 9.65
CA GLY A 51 3.97 -3.63 10.66
C GLY A 51 5.47 -3.96 10.71
N CYS A 52 6.03 -4.59 9.67
CA CYS A 52 7.44 -4.93 9.60
C CYS A 52 8.30 -3.74 9.17
N ARG A 53 9.50 -3.58 9.75
CA ARG A 53 10.47 -2.55 9.35
C ARG A 53 11.09 -2.81 7.97
N GLU A 54 11.31 -4.07 7.63
CA GLU A 54 11.87 -4.48 6.33
C GLU A 54 10.81 -4.51 5.23
N HIS A 55 9.60 -4.96 5.55
CA HIS A 55 8.52 -5.14 4.59
C HIS A 55 7.21 -4.52 5.10
N PRO A 56 7.14 -3.19 5.27
CA PRO A 56 5.97 -2.54 5.87
C PRO A 56 4.68 -2.89 5.11
N ARG A 57 4.73 -2.96 3.77
CA ARG A 57 3.61 -3.37 2.91
C ARG A 57 3.70 -4.82 2.41
N GLY A 58 4.44 -5.69 3.10
CA GLY A 58 4.52 -7.11 2.74
C GLY A 58 3.17 -7.82 2.88
N ALA A 59 3.09 -9.06 2.38
CA ALA A 59 1.93 -9.91 2.61
C ALA A 59 1.83 -10.31 4.10
N VAL A 60 0.60 -10.36 4.63
CA VAL A 60 0.32 -10.87 5.98
C VAL A 60 0.40 -12.39 5.97
N ASP A 61 1.09 -12.98 6.95
CA ASP A 61 1.18 -14.43 7.12
C ASP A 61 -0.20 -14.98 7.51
N PRO A 62 -0.76 -15.95 6.77
CA PRO A 62 -2.09 -16.49 7.04
C PRO A 62 -2.18 -17.18 8.41
N LEU A 63 -1.06 -17.68 8.96
CA LEU A 63 -1.03 -18.29 10.30
C LEU A 63 -1.09 -17.24 11.43
N HIS A 64 -1.02 -15.95 11.10
CA HIS A 64 -1.09 -14.91 12.10
C HIS A 64 -2.52 -14.72 12.61
N GLY A 65 -2.79 -15.19 13.83
CA GLY A 65 -4.12 -15.16 14.42
C GLY A 65 -4.96 -16.41 14.12
N ASP A 66 -4.36 -17.42 13.49
CA ASP A 66 -4.97 -18.74 13.35
C ASP A 66 -4.97 -19.46 14.71
N PRO A 67 -6.15 -19.85 15.25
CA PRO A 67 -6.24 -20.52 16.54
C PRO A 67 -5.87 -22.02 16.48
N GLU A 68 -5.94 -22.64 15.30
CA GLU A 68 -5.64 -24.06 15.10
C GLU A 68 -4.17 -24.30 14.75
N ASP A 69 -3.55 -23.37 14.00
CA ASP A 69 -2.12 -23.39 13.68
C ASP A 69 -1.45 -22.01 13.92
N PRO A 70 -1.28 -21.60 15.19
CA PRO A 70 -0.74 -20.29 15.50
C PRO A 70 0.76 -20.20 15.17
N LEU A 71 1.16 -19.00 14.73
CA LEU A 71 2.58 -18.70 14.57
C LEU A 71 3.37 -18.91 15.88
N PRO A 72 4.63 -19.39 15.80
CA PRO A 72 5.47 -19.55 16.98
C PRO A 72 5.71 -18.22 17.72
N PRO A 73 5.97 -18.27 19.04
CA PRO A 73 6.27 -17.07 19.82
C PRO A 73 7.41 -16.24 19.21
N GLY A 74 7.22 -14.91 19.13
CA GLY A 74 8.19 -13.98 18.55
C GLY A 74 8.14 -13.85 17.02
N TRP A 75 7.18 -14.49 16.35
CA TRP A 75 6.91 -14.31 14.93
C TRP A 75 5.89 -13.19 14.71
N GLY A 76 6.14 -12.38 13.68
CA GLY A 76 5.31 -11.23 13.35
C GLY A 76 4.28 -11.54 12.28
N ARG A 77 3.57 -10.50 11.82
CA ARG A 77 2.59 -10.59 10.72
C ARG A 77 3.21 -10.76 9.34
N CYS A 78 4.50 -10.53 9.15
CA CYS A 78 5.09 -10.47 7.83
C CYS A 78 5.43 -11.86 7.28
N LEU A 79 4.70 -12.28 6.23
CA LEU A 79 4.92 -13.57 5.55
C LEU A 79 6.35 -13.70 5.04
N LEU A 80 6.93 -12.65 4.46
CA LEU A 80 8.28 -12.68 3.89
C LEU A 80 9.38 -12.93 4.94
N CYS A 81 9.29 -12.24 6.08
CA CYS A 81 10.22 -12.45 7.20
C CYS A 81 10.03 -13.83 7.83
N ASN A 82 8.78 -14.27 7.97
CA ASN A 82 8.45 -15.58 8.51
C ASN A 82 8.94 -16.71 7.59
N ASP A 83 8.75 -16.61 6.27
CA ASP A 83 9.26 -17.56 5.29
C ASP A 83 10.80 -17.65 5.31
N ARG A 84 11.48 -16.51 5.45
CA ARG A 84 12.94 -16.50 5.65
C ARG A 84 13.34 -17.31 6.89
N ARG A 85 12.62 -17.14 8.01
CA ARG A 85 12.84 -17.93 9.23
C ARG A 85 12.51 -19.42 9.02
N ARG A 86 11.41 -19.77 8.34
CA ARG A 86 11.04 -21.17 8.02
C ARG A 86 12.14 -21.88 7.22
N ARG A 87 12.74 -21.18 6.25
CA ARG A 87 13.85 -21.72 5.46
C ARG A 87 15.09 -21.94 6.31
N ALA A 88 15.41 -20.99 7.19
CA ALA A 88 16.55 -21.10 8.10
C ALA A 88 16.41 -22.24 9.11
N THR A 89 15.19 -22.52 9.62
CA THR A 89 14.95 -23.64 10.53
C THR A 89 14.96 -25.00 9.84
N ARG A 90 14.41 -25.10 8.63
CA ARG A 90 14.41 -26.34 7.83
C ARG A 90 15.81 -26.77 7.39
N GLY A 91 16.73 -25.83 7.19
CA GLY A 91 18.12 -26.11 6.83
C GLY A 91 19.02 -26.58 8.00
N ARG A 92 18.50 -26.58 9.24
CA ARG A 92 19.27 -26.89 10.46
C ARG A 92 18.92 -28.26 11.05
N ARG A 93 18.64 -29.24 10.19
CA ARG A 93 18.40 -30.62 10.62
C ARG A 93 19.76 -31.34 10.70
N PRO A 94 20.13 -31.94 11.85
CA PRO A 94 21.38 -32.70 11.97
C PRO A 94 21.39 -33.93 11.06
#